data_AF-A0A1B6LP39-F1
#
_entry.id   AF-A0A1B6LP39-F1
#
_cell.length_a   1.000
_cell.length_b   1.000
_cell.length_c   1.000
_cell.angle_alpha   90.00
_cell.angle_beta   90.00
_cell.angle_gamma   90.00
#
_symmetry.space_group_name_H-M   'P 1'
#
loop_
_entity.id
_entity.type
_entity.pdbx_description
1 polymer ?
#
loop_
_entity_poly.entity_id
_entity_poly.type
_entity_poly.pdbx_seq_one_letter_code
_entity_poly.pdbx_strand_id
1 'polypeptide(L)'
;MLHSLIPQLSQNPNAKLSKAAMLQKGAEYIRQLRNDRMALKDEIDSLRLQVDSLNSAISNCQALLPATGAPVSRNRNNKMKEMFDEYVRMRTQENWKFWLLSLLCEPLLVSFNAQVSTQSVEELYRTTLGWVEQHCTLSVLRPLVLNALRHLCTTTDILTEPNRLPAEARAATNKPSGRPPSS
;
A
#
# COMPACT_ATOMS: atom_id res chain seq x y z
N MET A 1 16.33 8.56 -58.94
CA MET A 1 15.77 7.60 -57.95
C MET A 1 16.62 7.50 -56.68
N LEU A 2 17.92 7.17 -56.74
CA LEU A 2 18.77 7.09 -55.53
C LEU A 2 18.83 8.43 -54.75
N HIS A 3 18.90 9.55 -55.48
CA HIS A 3 18.94 10.90 -54.92
C HIS A 3 17.72 11.27 -54.06
N SER A 4 16.53 10.75 -54.36
CA SER A 4 15.30 11.06 -53.61
C SER A 4 15.07 10.18 -52.39
N LEU A 5 15.85 9.10 -52.25
CA LEU A 5 15.71 8.12 -51.16
C LEU A 5 16.71 8.35 -50.03
N ILE A 6 17.73 9.21 -50.24
CA ILE A 6 18.75 9.53 -49.25
C ILE A 6 18.42 10.93 -48.71
N PRO A 7 17.99 11.08 -47.44
CA PRO A 7 17.53 12.36 -46.88
C PRO A 7 18.56 13.49 -47.02
N GLN A 8 19.84 13.16 -46.87
CA GLN A 8 20.96 14.11 -47.00
C GLN A 8 21.15 14.64 -48.43
N LEU A 9 20.74 13.88 -49.45
CA LEU A 9 20.83 14.30 -50.85
C LEU A 9 19.51 14.93 -51.32
N SER A 10 18.36 14.42 -50.90
CA SER A 10 17.05 14.98 -51.26
C SER A 10 16.85 16.40 -50.72
N GLN A 11 17.44 16.75 -49.58
CA GLN A 11 17.39 18.10 -49.01
C GLN A 11 18.30 19.11 -49.73
N ASN A 12 19.23 18.66 -50.58
CA ASN A 12 20.10 19.55 -51.37
C ASN A 12 20.18 19.14 -52.86
N PRO A 13 19.12 19.42 -53.65
CA PRO A 13 18.97 18.96 -55.03
C PRO A 13 20.02 19.46 -56.03
N ASN A 14 20.71 20.56 -55.71
CA ASN A 14 21.69 21.20 -56.60
C ASN A 14 23.14 20.76 -56.31
N ALA A 15 23.35 19.83 -55.38
CA ALA A 15 24.68 19.33 -55.05
C ALA A 15 25.25 18.47 -56.20
N LYS A 16 26.28 18.98 -56.90
CA LYS A 16 27.01 18.25 -57.95
C LYS A 16 27.89 17.16 -57.33
N LEU A 17 27.29 16.03 -56.95
CA LEU A 17 28.01 14.86 -56.42
C LEU A 17 28.40 13.89 -57.54
N SER A 18 29.59 13.29 -57.43
CA SER A 18 30.01 12.22 -58.35
C SER A 18 29.14 10.96 -58.15
N LYS A 19 29.03 10.13 -59.19
CA LYS A 19 28.30 8.84 -59.11
C LYS A 19 28.85 7.95 -57.98
N ALA A 20 30.17 7.94 -57.78
CA ALA A 20 30.81 7.21 -56.70
C ALA A 20 30.44 7.77 -55.31
N ALA A 21 30.43 9.09 -55.14
CA ALA A 21 30.02 9.74 -53.89
C ALA A 21 28.53 9.50 -53.57
N MET A 22 27.66 9.46 -54.58
CA MET A 22 26.25 9.15 -54.42
C MET A 22 26.04 7.70 -53.95
N LEU A 23 26.78 6.74 -54.52
CA LEU A 23 26.73 5.35 -54.09
C LEU A 23 27.26 5.17 -52.66
N GLN A 24 28.34 5.87 -52.31
CA GLN A 24 28.89 5.87 -50.96
C GLN A 24 27.87 6.37 -49.93
N LYS A 25 27.19 7.49 -50.22
CA LYS A 25 26.12 8.03 -49.37
C LYS A 25 24.91 7.09 -49.26
N GLY A 26 24.58 6.38 -50.34
CA GLY A 26 23.57 5.32 -50.31
C GLY A 26 23.95 4.16 -49.40
N ALA A 27 25.20 3.69 -49.47
CA ALA A 27 25.71 2.63 -48.60
C ALA A 27 25.73 3.05 -47.12
N GLU A 28 26.15 4.29 -46.83
CA GLU A 28 26.10 4.88 -45.48
C GLU A 28 24.67 4.92 -44.94
N TYR A 29 23.71 5.37 -45.75
CA TYR A 29 22.30 5.44 -45.34
C TYR A 29 21.67 4.06 -45.14
N ILE A 30 21.99 3.07 -45.97
CA ILE A 30 21.57 1.67 -45.75
C ILE A 30 22.14 1.15 -44.43
N ARG A 31 23.40 1.48 -44.10
CA ARG A 31 24.00 1.09 -42.81
C ARG A 31 23.28 1.74 -41.63
N GLN A 32 22.94 3.02 -41.75
CA GLN A 32 22.16 3.73 -40.74
C GLN A 32 20.79 3.08 -40.53
N LEU A 33 20.02 2.85 -41.60
CA LEU A 33 18.71 2.20 -41.51
C LEU A 33 18.78 0.79 -40.88
N ARG A 34 19.87 0.04 -41.11
CA ARG A 34 20.09 -1.26 -40.47
C ARG A 34 20.34 -1.13 -38.97
N ASN A 35 21.11 -0.13 -38.56
CA ASN A 35 21.36 0.16 -37.15
C ASN A 35 20.06 0.63 -36.45
N ASP A 36 19.32 1.54 -37.06
CA ASP A 36 18.05 2.06 -36.53
C ASP A 36 17.03 0.92 -36.36
N ARG A 37 16.93 0.01 -37.36
CA ARG A 37 16.07 -1.18 -37.26
C ARG A 37 16.49 -2.11 -36.10
N MET A 38 17.79 -2.23 -35.84
CA MET A 38 18.30 -3.06 -34.74
C MET A 38 17.97 -2.42 -33.40
N ALA A 39 18.22 -1.11 -33.23
CA ALA A 39 17.87 -0.37 -32.03
C ALA A 39 16.36 -0.43 -31.73
N LEU A 40 15.51 -0.26 -32.75
CA LEU A 40 14.06 -0.34 -32.59
C LEU A 40 13.62 -1.75 -32.16
N LYS A 41 14.31 -2.79 -32.66
CA LYS A 41 14.03 -4.18 -32.27
C LYS A 41 14.38 -4.42 -30.79
N ASP A 42 15.54 -3.94 -30.35
CA ASP A 42 15.98 -4.06 -28.97
C ASP A 42 15.02 -3.30 -28.01
N GLU A 43 14.52 -2.14 -28.43
CA GLU A 43 13.51 -1.38 -27.69
C GLU A 43 12.17 -2.13 -27.59
N ILE A 44 11.70 -2.74 -28.69
CA ILE A 44 10.49 -3.57 -28.69
C ILE A 44 10.63 -4.74 -27.72
N ASP A 45 11.77 -5.43 -27.75
CA ASP A 45 12.02 -6.58 -26.88
C ASP A 45 12.10 -6.15 -25.40
N SER A 46 12.72 -5.01 -25.10
CA SER A 46 12.74 -4.40 -23.76
C SER A 46 11.34 -4.03 -23.26
N LEU A 47 10.51 -3.40 -24.10
CA LEU A 47 9.14 -3.03 -23.74
C LEU A 47 8.28 -4.27 -23.49
N ARG A 48 8.46 -5.35 -24.24
CA ARG A 48 7.77 -6.62 -23.99
C ARG A 48 8.11 -7.20 -22.62
N LEU A 49 9.39 -7.20 -22.25
CA LEU A 49 9.83 -7.63 -20.92
C LEU A 49 9.22 -6.78 -19.80
N GLN A 50 9.12 -5.45 -20.00
CA GLN A 50 8.46 -4.56 -19.06
C GLN A 50 6.97 -4.87 -18.93
N VAL A 51 6.27 -5.13 -20.04
CA VAL A 51 4.86 -5.55 -20.03
C VAL A 51 4.69 -6.85 -19.25
N ASP A 52 5.53 -7.85 -19.48
CA ASP A 52 5.45 -9.14 -18.78
C ASP A 52 5.73 -8.99 -17.27
N SER A 53 6.70 -8.15 -16.91
CA SER A 53 7.00 -7.81 -15.52
C SER A 53 5.81 -7.11 -14.83
N LEU A 54 5.23 -6.11 -15.48
CA LEU A 54 4.06 -5.40 -14.97
C LEU A 54 2.83 -6.32 -14.84
N ASN A 55 2.58 -7.16 -15.84
CA ASN A 55 1.51 -8.16 -15.79
C ASN A 55 1.70 -9.14 -14.63
N SER A 56 2.94 -9.58 -14.38
CA SER A 56 3.26 -10.44 -13.25
C SER A 56 3.01 -9.74 -11.91
N ALA A 57 3.41 -8.47 -11.78
CA ALA A 57 3.13 -7.67 -10.59
C ALA A 57 1.62 -7.46 -10.36
N ILE A 58 0.86 -7.18 -11.42
CA ILE A 58 -0.59 -7.04 -11.38
C ILE A 58 -1.24 -8.36 -10.94
N SER A 59 -0.84 -9.49 -11.52
CA SER A 59 -1.35 -10.82 -11.18
C SER A 59 -1.09 -11.15 -9.69
N ASN A 60 0.11 -10.85 -9.19
CA ASN A 60 0.44 -11.02 -7.77
C ASN A 60 -0.44 -10.16 -6.86
N CYS A 61 -0.66 -8.89 -7.23
CA CYS A 61 -1.58 -8.01 -6.52
C CYS A 61 -3.02 -8.54 -6.55
N GLN A 62 -3.46 -9.08 -7.68
CA GLN A 62 -4.79 -9.67 -7.85
C GLN A 62 -4.96 -10.96 -7.06
N ALA A 63 -3.92 -11.78 -6.92
CA ALA A 63 -3.95 -13.00 -6.09
C ALA A 63 -4.12 -12.69 -4.58
N LEU A 64 -3.77 -11.48 -4.15
CA LEU A 64 -4.03 -10.99 -2.79
C LEU A 64 -5.47 -10.46 -2.62
N LEU A 65 -6.25 -10.37 -3.70
CA LEU A 65 -7.66 -9.99 -3.64
C LEU A 65 -8.52 -11.25 -3.39
N PRO A 66 -9.60 -11.14 -2.57
CA PRO A 66 -10.55 -12.24 -2.42
C PRO A 66 -11.26 -12.56 -3.73
N ALA A 67 -11.68 -13.82 -3.91
CA ALA A 67 -12.34 -14.34 -5.12
C ALA A 67 -13.63 -13.58 -5.52
N THR A 68 -14.21 -12.83 -4.59
CA THR A 68 -15.28 -11.85 -4.82
C THR A 68 -14.66 -10.46 -4.83
N GLY A 69 -14.53 -9.83 -5.99
CA GLY A 69 -13.78 -8.59 -6.24
C GLY A 69 -14.17 -7.30 -5.49
N ALA A 70 -14.77 -7.37 -4.30
CA ALA A 70 -14.89 -6.29 -3.31
C ALA A 70 -15.28 -6.86 -1.91
N PRO A 71 -14.95 -6.20 -0.77
CA PRO A 71 -14.12 -5.02 -0.57
C PRO A 71 -12.79 -5.32 0.14
N VAL A 72 -11.74 -4.63 -0.31
CA VAL A 72 -10.38 -4.55 0.26
C VAL A 72 -10.34 -4.08 1.73
N SER A 73 -11.48 -3.66 2.29
CA SER A 73 -11.61 -3.17 3.67
C SER A 73 -11.24 -4.22 4.73
N ARG A 74 -11.55 -5.51 4.52
CA ARG A 74 -11.27 -6.55 5.53
C ARG A 74 -9.77 -6.80 5.73
N ASN A 75 -8.97 -6.81 4.66
CA ASN A 75 -7.54 -7.09 4.78
C ASN A 75 -6.77 -5.91 5.39
N ARG A 76 -7.17 -4.67 5.06
CA ARG A 76 -6.64 -3.44 5.71
C ARG A 76 -6.96 -3.44 7.21
N ASN A 77 -8.21 -3.74 7.58
CA ASN A 77 -8.62 -3.79 8.98
C ASN A 77 -7.85 -4.85 9.76
N ASN A 78 -7.58 -6.02 9.15
CA ASN A 78 -6.77 -7.05 9.79
C ASN A 78 -5.33 -6.60 10.02
N LYS A 79 -4.66 -6.03 9.00
CA LYS A 79 -3.26 -5.62 9.18
C LYS A 79 -3.08 -4.51 10.21
N MET A 80 -3.99 -3.54 10.20
CA MET A 80 -3.96 -2.43 11.15
C MET A 80 -4.27 -2.89 12.58
N LYS A 81 -5.15 -3.90 12.73
CA LYS A 81 -5.40 -4.56 14.01
C LYS A 81 -4.15 -5.30 14.52
N GLU A 82 -3.46 -6.05 13.66
CA GLU A 82 -2.19 -6.71 14.02
C GLU A 82 -1.14 -5.71 14.50
N MET A 83 -0.97 -4.60 13.77
CA MET A 83 0.00 -3.55 14.15
C MET A 83 -0.37 -2.90 15.49
N PHE A 84 -1.66 -2.67 15.73
CA PHE A 84 -2.14 -2.15 17.00
C PHE A 84 -1.90 -3.14 18.13
N ASP A 85 -2.25 -4.41 17.95
CA ASP A 85 -2.09 -5.46 18.96
C ASP A 85 -0.62 -5.63 19.35
N GLU A 86 0.29 -5.60 18.37
CA GLU A 86 1.73 -5.65 18.62
C GLU A 86 2.23 -4.40 19.36
N TYR A 87 1.77 -3.20 18.96
CA TYR A 87 2.12 -1.96 19.66
C TYR A 87 1.63 -1.96 21.11
N VAL A 88 0.39 -2.39 21.34
CA VAL A 88 -0.19 -2.53 22.67
C VAL A 88 0.60 -3.53 23.50
N ARG A 89 1.00 -4.66 22.92
CA ARG A 89 1.85 -5.65 23.58
C ARG A 89 3.17 -5.04 24.03
N MET A 90 3.91 -4.40 23.13
CA MET A 90 5.19 -3.75 23.44
C MET A 90 5.06 -2.72 24.57
N ARG A 91 4.10 -1.79 24.43
CA ARG A 91 3.90 -0.69 25.39
C ARG A 91 3.38 -1.18 26.74
N THR A 92 2.59 -2.25 26.77
CA THR A 92 2.10 -2.87 28.01
C THR A 92 3.23 -3.56 28.79
N GLN A 93 4.23 -4.11 28.11
CA GLN A 93 5.41 -4.66 28.78
C GLN A 93 6.24 -3.56 29.47
N GLU A 94 6.42 -2.41 28.80
CA GLU A 94 7.09 -1.23 29.37
C GLU A 94 6.29 -0.63 30.53
N ASN A 95 4.98 -0.46 30.34
CA ASN A 95 4.08 0.13 31.32
C ASN A 95 2.69 -0.51 31.23
N TRP A 96 2.34 -1.32 32.23
CA TRP A 96 1.08 -2.06 32.26
C TRP A 96 -0.16 -1.16 32.18
N LYS A 97 -0.07 0.10 32.62
CA LYS A 97 -1.19 1.06 32.56
C LYS A 97 -1.59 1.39 31.12
N PHE A 98 -0.69 1.18 30.16
CA PHE A 98 -0.98 1.38 28.74
C PHE A 98 -2.09 0.46 28.24
N TRP A 99 -2.21 -0.75 28.80
CA TRP A 99 -3.29 -1.67 28.45
C TRP A 99 -4.68 -1.09 28.75
N LEU A 100 -4.82 -0.30 29.82
CA LEU A 100 -6.09 0.38 30.12
C LEU A 100 -6.45 1.40 29.05
N LEU A 101 -5.44 2.14 28.57
CA LEU A 101 -5.60 3.09 27.48
C LEU A 101 -5.95 2.35 26.17
N SER A 102 -5.34 1.20 25.90
CA SER A 102 -5.65 0.45 24.68
C SER A 102 -7.09 -0.05 24.61
N LEU A 103 -7.71 -0.40 25.74
CA LEU A 103 -9.14 -0.75 25.79
C LEU A 103 -10.05 0.41 25.35
N LEU A 104 -9.63 1.65 25.57
CA LEU A 104 -10.34 2.84 25.10
C LEU A 104 -10.06 3.12 23.62
N CYS A 105 -8.81 2.95 23.21
CA CYS A 105 -8.36 3.27 21.86
C CYS A 105 -8.77 2.22 20.81
N GLU A 106 -8.94 0.95 21.18
CA GLU A 106 -9.33 -0.13 20.27
C GLU A 106 -10.63 0.17 19.50
N PRO A 107 -11.77 0.49 20.16
CA PRO A 107 -13.01 0.82 19.44
C PRO A 107 -12.88 2.09 18.58
N LEU A 108 -12.09 3.06 19.04
CA LEU A 108 -11.81 4.28 18.27
C LEU A 108 -11.03 3.95 17.00
N LEU A 109 -9.98 3.13 17.08
CA LEU A 109 -9.19 2.68 15.94
C LEU A 109 -10.04 1.92 14.93
N VAL A 110 -10.92 1.03 15.41
CA VAL A 110 -11.84 0.30 14.53
C VAL A 110 -12.75 1.25 13.77
N SER A 111 -13.33 2.25 14.44
CA SER A 111 -14.18 3.25 13.77
C SER A 111 -13.40 4.15 12.81
N PHE A 112 -12.17 4.54 13.17
CA PHE A 112 -11.28 5.34 12.34
C PHE A 112 -10.96 4.60 11.04
N ASN A 113 -10.59 3.32 11.14
CA ASN A 113 -10.25 2.49 9.98
C ASN A 113 -11.44 2.25 9.06
N ALA A 114 -12.66 2.30 9.58
CA ALA A 114 -13.88 2.15 8.80
C ALA A 114 -14.28 3.44 8.05
N GLN A 115 -14.05 4.62 8.63
CA GLN A 115 -14.56 5.89 8.10
C GLN A 115 -13.51 6.78 7.43
N VAL A 116 -12.25 6.68 7.83
CA VAL A 116 -11.19 7.55 7.32
C VAL A 116 -10.64 7.00 5.99
N SER A 117 -10.65 7.89 5.00
CA SER A 117 -10.17 7.60 3.65
C SER A 117 -8.67 7.84 3.56
N THR A 118 -7.99 7.02 2.75
CA THR A 118 -6.55 7.14 2.48
C THR A 118 -6.28 7.33 0.98
N GLN A 119 -7.28 7.80 0.23
CA GLN A 119 -7.18 7.97 -1.23
C GLN A 119 -6.31 9.17 -1.63
N SER A 120 -6.31 10.23 -0.83
CA SER A 120 -5.45 11.41 -1.00
C SER A 120 -5.21 12.09 0.35
N VAL A 121 -4.22 12.99 0.42
CA VAL A 121 -3.93 13.76 1.64
C VAL A 121 -5.10 14.67 2.02
N GLU A 122 -5.75 15.29 1.03
CA GLU A 122 -6.91 16.16 1.25
C GLU A 122 -8.11 15.37 1.79
N GLU A 123 -8.40 14.20 1.20
CA GLU A 123 -9.50 13.35 1.65
C GLU A 123 -9.21 12.74 3.03
N LEU A 124 -7.97 12.35 3.30
CA LEU A 124 -7.52 11.91 4.62
C LEU A 124 -7.76 12.98 5.67
N TYR A 125 -7.34 14.22 5.41
CA TYR A 125 -7.54 15.34 6.33
C TYR A 125 -9.03 15.60 6.58
N ARG A 126 -9.81 15.76 5.50
CA ARG A 126 -11.25 16.05 5.58
C ARG A 126 -12.02 14.96 6.33
N THR A 127 -11.77 13.69 6.00
CA THR A 127 -12.46 12.56 6.63
C THR A 127 -11.99 12.31 8.06
N THR A 128 -10.73 12.59 8.38
CA THR A 128 -10.23 12.54 9.77
C THR A 128 -10.92 13.59 10.64
N LEU A 129 -11.03 14.83 10.17
CA LEU A 129 -11.74 15.88 10.92
C LEU A 129 -13.21 15.50 11.17
N GLY A 130 -13.91 15.04 10.13
CA GLY A 130 -15.29 14.57 10.27
C GLY A 130 -15.42 13.39 11.23
N TRP A 131 -14.47 12.46 11.22
CA TRP A 131 -14.43 11.35 12.18
C TRP A 131 -14.29 11.86 13.62
N VAL A 132 -13.36 12.80 13.88
CA VAL A 132 -13.14 13.38 15.22
C VAL A 132 -14.41 14.07 15.73
N GLU A 133 -15.03 14.91 14.89
CA GLU A 133 -16.25 15.64 15.24
C GLU A 133 -17.44 14.72 15.58
N GLN A 134 -17.47 13.51 14.99
CA GLN A 134 -18.56 12.56 15.19
C GLN A 134 -18.27 11.53 16.30
N HIS A 135 -17.02 11.07 16.43
CA HIS A 135 -16.66 9.89 17.25
C HIS A 135 -15.86 10.25 18.50
N CYS A 136 -15.29 11.46 18.59
CA CYS A 136 -14.55 11.92 19.76
C CYS A 136 -15.34 12.93 20.62
N THR A 137 -16.67 12.94 20.48
CA THR A 137 -17.55 13.77 21.32
C THR A 137 -17.72 13.16 22.71
N LEU A 138 -18.00 14.00 23.71
CA LEU A 138 -18.22 13.52 25.10
C LEU A 138 -19.39 12.53 25.22
N SER A 139 -20.43 12.70 24.40
CA SER A 139 -21.58 11.80 24.36
C SER A 139 -21.22 10.40 23.85
N VAL A 140 -20.21 10.28 22.98
CA VAL A 140 -19.70 9.00 22.47
C VAL A 140 -18.62 8.41 23.39
N LEU A 141 -17.69 9.25 23.86
CA LEU A 141 -16.57 8.79 24.70
C LEU A 141 -17.02 8.31 26.08
N ARG A 142 -18.02 8.94 26.71
CA ARG A 142 -18.51 8.51 28.04
C ARG A 142 -18.96 7.03 28.05
N PRO A 143 -19.85 6.58 27.15
CA PRO A 143 -20.19 5.16 27.02
C PRO A 143 -18.97 4.26 26.75
N LEU A 144 -18.02 4.69 25.93
CA LEU A 144 -16.81 3.90 25.63
C LEU A 144 -15.96 3.68 26.88
N VAL A 145 -15.72 4.74 27.66
CA VAL A 145 -14.99 4.66 28.93
C VAL A 145 -15.70 3.76 29.93
N LEU A 146 -17.01 3.95 30.11
CA LEU A 146 -17.79 3.11 31.02
C LEU A 146 -17.79 1.63 30.61
N ASN A 147 -17.86 1.35 29.30
CA ASN A 147 -17.76 -0.01 28.79
C ASN A 147 -16.38 -0.62 29.01
N ALA A 148 -15.30 0.14 28.79
CA ALA A 148 -13.94 -0.32 29.06
C ALA A 148 -13.70 -0.59 30.55
N LEU A 149 -14.19 0.29 31.44
CA LEU A 149 -14.14 0.08 32.89
C LEU A 149 -14.97 -1.13 33.31
N ARG A 150 -16.17 -1.32 32.75
CA ARG A 150 -16.99 -2.50 33.00
C ARG A 150 -16.27 -3.77 32.53
N HIS A 151 -15.68 -3.75 31.33
CA HIS A 151 -14.88 -4.87 30.82
C HIS A 151 -13.72 -5.18 31.77
N LEU A 152 -12.97 -4.16 32.20
CA LEU A 152 -11.89 -4.31 33.18
C LEU A 152 -12.40 -4.98 34.46
N CYS A 153 -13.47 -4.46 35.07
CA CYS A 153 -14.04 -5.01 36.30
C CYS A 153 -14.59 -6.44 36.16
N THR A 154 -14.92 -6.89 34.95
CA THR A 154 -15.51 -8.23 34.71
C THR A 154 -14.50 -9.25 34.19
N THR A 155 -13.34 -8.80 33.70
CA THR A 155 -12.31 -9.66 33.11
C THR A 155 -11.03 -9.75 33.95
N THR A 156 -10.95 -8.95 35.02
CA THR A 156 -9.82 -8.89 35.94
C THR A 156 -10.31 -8.94 37.38
N ASP A 157 -9.42 -9.32 38.28
CA ASP A 157 -9.69 -9.32 39.72
C ASP A 157 -9.49 -7.92 40.34
N ILE A 158 -9.64 -6.82 39.57
CA ILE A 158 -9.36 -5.45 40.05
C ILE A 158 -10.15 -5.05 41.30
N LEU A 159 -11.39 -5.56 41.44
CA LEU A 159 -12.28 -5.20 42.55
C LEU A 159 -11.93 -5.93 43.85
N THR A 160 -11.22 -7.06 43.76
CA THR A 160 -10.87 -7.93 44.89
C THR A 160 -9.38 -7.89 45.19
N GLU A 161 -8.53 -7.92 44.16
CA GLU A 161 -7.07 -7.97 44.25
C GLU A 161 -6.39 -7.00 43.25
N PRO A 162 -6.43 -5.67 43.51
CA PRO A 162 -5.87 -4.66 42.60
C PRO A 162 -4.38 -4.84 42.25
N ASN A 163 -3.62 -5.49 43.13
CA ASN A 163 -2.18 -5.73 42.95
C ASN A 163 -1.87 -6.75 41.83
N ARG A 164 -2.86 -7.53 41.38
CA ARG A 164 -2.71 -8.51 40.29
C ARG A 164 -2.85 -7.90 38.89
N LEU A 165 -3.45 -6.71 38.81
CA LEU A 165 -3.72 -6.01 37.55
C LEU A 165 -2.49 -5.85 36.64
N PRO A 166 -1.28 -5.55 37.14
CA PRO A 166 -0.08 -5.48 36.30
C PRO A 166 0.25 -6.80 35.60
N ALA A 167 0.07 -7.93 36.28
CA ALA A 167 0.32 -9.25 35.72
C ALA A 167 -0.77 -9.65 34.74
N GLU A 168 -2.03 -9.36 35.05
CA GLU A 168 -3.19 -9.63 34.20
C GLU A 168 -3.14 -8.84 32.90
N ALA A 169 -2.77 -7.56 32.95
CA ALA A 169 -2.58 -6.72 31.76
C ALA A 169 -1.50 -7.28 30.82
N ARG A 170 -0.36 -7.72 31.36
CA ARG A 170 0.71 -8.36 30.59
C ARG A 170 0.27 -9.70 30.00
N ALA A 171 -0.50 -10.49 30.76
CA ALA A 171 -1.04 -11.76 30.27
C ALA A 171 -2.08 -11.56 29.16
N ALA A 172 -2.93 -10.53 29.28
CA ALA A 172 -3.97 -10.21 28.30
C ALA A 172 -3.38 -9.87 26.92
N THR A 173 -2.22 -9.22 26.88
CA THR A 173 -1.54 -8.82 25.64
C THR A 173 -0.62 -9.90 25.05
N ASN A 174 -0.27 -10.92 25.83
CA ASN A 174 0.55 -12.04 25.39
C ASN A 174 -0.26 -13.22 24.82
N LYS A 175 -1.59 -13.24 25.02
CA LYS A 175 -2.46 -14.24 24.39
C LYS A 175 -2.62 -13.90 22.90
N PRO A 176 -2.16 -14.75 21.97
CA PRO A 176 -2.41 -14.51 20.55
C PRO A 176 -3.93 -14.57 20.31
N SER A 177 -4.46 -13.52 19.71
CA SER A 177 -5.85 -13.42 19.26
C SER A 177 -6.12 -14.51 18.20
N GLY A 178 -6.67 -15.66 18.64
CA GLY A 178 -7.36 -16.62 17.78
C GLY A 178 -6.72 -17.99 17.61
N ARG A 179 -6.96 -18.90 18.55
CA ARG A 179 -7.23 -20.31 18.24
C ARG A 179 -8.28 -20.82 19.24
N PRO A 180 -9.48 -21.26 18.81
CA PRO A 180 -10.36 -21.98 19.71
C PRO A 180 -9.67 -23.30 20.08
N PRO A 181 -9.88 -23.82 21.30
CA PRO A 181 -9.47 -25.18 21.62
C PRO A 181 -10.24 -26.11 20.69
N SER A 182 -9.50 -26.89 19.90
CA SER A 182 -10.04 -28.07 19.23
C SER A 182 -10.45 -29.05 20.32
N SER A 183 -11.75 -29.20 20.52
CA SER A 183 -12.37 -30.32 21.23
C SER A 183 -13.34 -30.99 20.27
#